data_AF-A0A0E3RN46-F1
#
_entry.id   AF-A0A0E3RN46-F1
#
_cell.length_a   1.000
_cell.length_b   1.000
_cell.length_c   1.000
_cell.angle_alpha   90.00
_cell.angle_beta   90.00
_cell.angle_gamma   90.00
#
_symmetry.space_group_name_H-M   'P 1'
#
loop_
_entity.id
_entity.type
_entity.pdbx_description
1 polymer ?
#
loop_
_entity_poly.entity_id
_entity_poly.type
_entity_poly.pdbx_seq_one_letter_code
_entity_poly.pdbx_strand_id
1 'polypeptide(L)'
;MTKLTISIATLFEYVTYNVVLSTEKDYYSENSRTLHLTEETLNELEKINKTNKFLDIGRKTLKPRNCIGVVKAGSITIEILPKLFKDDRYEQHRAVIARNLLKMLSYSEKLSLKEIDSADLDTEELDFFEIFIYFFAKNLNELIKSTQRREYIKNSEELRFIRERIDTRRYTNPARLHIIPCNYHELSIDTTLNRTLKYTCYLMSRMVKNFNSFRLLRSISGILDSVTLYPVSLAEIDRISFTRLNRKFEPFIRICRIFLSHSTLTLQASDVETFSLLIPMETLFEEFIAKVIKEDPDYFFGPQTSVSTQQYIGKLASSEDGSGVFNLQPDIVIKRGPDVAIIDTKYKLLDDEKRKYGVSQADMYQMYAYVTKKDAISSMLLYPDTELKEQRTFYYNLENEGKRSVPLYITSIKLSYDLTNEKEWSEFRKDLRNVLTKFFPNLNLLGFTKLN
;
A
#
# COMPACT_ATOMS: atom_id res chain seq x y z
N MET A 1 -37.86 0.60 -15.28
CA MET A 1 -36.46 0.99 -15.02
C MET A 1 -35.79 -0.14 -14.27
N THR A 2 -35.17 -1.04 -15.03
CA THR A 2 -34.51 -2.25 -14.54
C THR A 2 -33.26 -1.82 -13.77
N LYS A 3 -33.20 -2.11 -12.46
CA LYS A 3 -31.96 -2.01 -11.68
C LYS A 3 -30.90 -2.82 -12.42
N LEU A 4 -29.83 -2.17 -12.89
CA LEU A 4 -28.62 -2.86 -13.32
C LEU A 4 -28.13 -3.66 -12.11
N THR A 5 -28.37 -4.97 -12.09
CA THR A 5 -27.78 -5.88 -11.12
C THR A 5 -26.29 -5.94 -11.43
N ILE A 6 -25.51 -5.08 -10.78
CA ILE A 6 -24.06 -5.11 -10.85
C ILE A 6 -23.63 -6.41 -10.19
N SER A 7 -23.10 -7.36 -10.96
CA SER A 7 -22.56 -8.58 -10.38
C SER A 7 -21.20 -8.25 -9.77
N ILE A 8 -21.13 -8.17 -8.45
CA ILE A 8 -19.85 -8.12 -7.74
C ILE A 8 -19.38 -9.57 -7.59
N ALA A 9 -18.14 -9.83 -7.97
CA ALA A 9 -17.49 -11.13 -7.86
C ALA A 9 -16.39 -11.05 -6.82
N THR A 10 -16.61 -11.65 -5.65
CA THR A 10 -15.60 -11.72 -4.60
C THR A 10 -14.69 -12.92 -4.81
N LEU A 11 -13.42 -12.65 -5.12
CA LEU A 11 -12.38 -13.64 -5.35
C LEU A 11 -11.28 -13.54 -4.29
N PHE A 12 -10.52 -14.61 -4.11
CA PHE A 12 -9.37 -14.67 -3.19
C PHE A 12 -8.08 -14.96 -3.94
N GLU A 13 -6.98 -14.38 -3.47
CA GLU A 13 -5.65 -14.65 -3.99
C GLU A 13 -5.34 -16.15 -4.06
N TYR A 14 -4.74 -16.58 -5.17
CA TYR A 14 -4.32 -17.95 -5.45
C TYR A 14 -5.44 -19.02 -5.42
N VAL A 15 -6.72 -18.62 -5.41
CA VAL A 15 -7.86 -19.53 -5.60
C VAL A 15 -8.23 -19.60 -7.08
N THR A 16 -8.42 -20.81 -7.61
CA THR A 16 -8.84 -21.01 -9.00
C THR A 16 -10.36 -20.99 -9.11
N TYR A 17 -10.87 -20.21 -10.06
CA TYR A 17 -12.28 -20.08 -10.40
C TYR A 17 -12.52 -20.60 -11.81
N ASN A 18 -13.71 -21.16 -12.05
CA ASN A 18 -14.11 -21.58 -13.39
C ASN A 18 -14.58 -20.36 -14.18
N VAL A 19 -14.30 -20.34 -15.48
CA VAL A 19 -14.79 -19.31 -16.41
C VAL A 19 -15.61 -19.97 -17.51
N VAL A 20 -16.80 -19.44 -17.74
CA VAL A 20 -17.71 -19.84 -18.82
C VAL A 20 -18.05 -18.60 -19.63
N LEU A 21 -17.95 -18.70 -20.95
CA LEU A 21 -18.37 -17.61 -21.83
C LEU A 21 -19.90 -17.46 -21.79
N SER A 22 -20.36 -16.26 -21.50
CA SER A 22 -21.76 -15.86 -21.47
C SER A 22 -22.10 -15.05 -22.71
N THR A 23 -23.24 -15.32 -23.33
CA THR A 23 -23.69 -14.60 -24.52
C THR A 23 -24.52 -13.36 -24.21
N GLU A 24 -25.01 -13.20 -22.97
CA GLU A 24 -25.97 -12.14 -22.62
C GLU A 24 -25.46 -11.19 -21.54
N LYS A 25 -24.96 -11.72 -20.41
CA LYS A 25 -24.59 -10.90 -19.25
C LYS A 25 -23.45 -11.51 -18.45
N ASP A 26 -22.65 -10.65 -17.83
CA ASP A 26 -21.66 -11.07 -16.85
C ASP A 26 -22.34 -11.34 -15.50
N TYR A 27 -21.97 -12.44 -14.83
CA TYR A 27 -22.34 -12.68 -13.44
C TYR A 27 -21.42 -13.69 -12.75
N TYR A 28 -21.44 -13.69 -11.42
CA TYR A 28 -20.69 -14.63 -10.60
C TYR A 28 -21.64 -15.57 -9.83
N SER A 29 -21.41 -16.87 -9.95
CA SER A 29 -22.10 -17.90 -9.18
C SER A 29 -21.22 -18.39 -8.03
N GLU A 30 -21.52 -17.93 -6.81
CA GLU A 30 -20.76 -18.25 -5.60
C GLU A 30 -20.74 -19.77 -5.31
N ASN A 31 -21.91 -20.42 -5.38
CA ASN A 31 -22.06 -21.85 -5.10
C ASN A 31 -21.18 -22.74 -5.98
N SER A 32 -21.00 -22.34 -7.24
CA SER A 32 -20.22 -23.11 -8.22
C SER A 32 -18.81 -22.54 -8.46
N ARG A 33 -18.46 -21.42 -7.78
CA ARG A 33 -17.23 -20.63 -8.02
C ARG A 33 -16.97 -20.41 -9.52
N THR A 34 -18.02 -20.04 -10.25
CA THR A 34 -17.98 -19.88 -11.71
C THR A 34 -18.28 -18.44 -12.10
N LEU A 35 -17.38 -17.86 -12.88
CA LEU A 35 -17.53 -16.57 -13.54
C LEU A 35 -18.12 -16.80 -14.93
N HIS A 36 -19.31 -16.25 -15.16
CA HIS A 36 -19.92 -16.18 -16.48
C HIS A 36 -19.56 -14.82 -17.06
N LEU A 37 -18.68 -14.79 -18.07
CA LEU A 37 -18.13 -13.56 -18.64
C LEU A 37 -18.41 -13.48 -20.13
N THR A 38 -18.79 -12.33 -20.63
CA THR A 38 -18.85 -12.03 -22.06
C THR A 38 -17.44 -11.96 -22.67
N GLU A 39 -17.34 -12.13 -23.99
CA GLU A 39 -16.06 -12.01 -24.70
C GLU A 39 -15.45 -10.61 -24.55
N GLU A 40 -16.29 -9.56 -24.53
CA GLU A 40 -15.87 -8.18 -24.33
C GLU A 40 -15.20 -7.99 -22.96
N THR A 41 -15.88 -8.40 -21.89
CA THR A 41 -15.35 -8.34 -20.52
C THR A 41 -14.06 -9.14 -20.35
N LEU A 42 -13.95 -10.32 -20.99
CA LEU A 42 -12.72 -11.11 -20.94
C LEU A 42 -11.54 -10.40 -21.63
N ASN A 43 -11.78 -9.78 -22.79
CA ASN A 43 -10.76 -9.00 -23.51
C ASN A 43 -10.29 -7.78 -22.71
N GLU A 44 -11.20 -7.11 -22.02
CA GLU A 44 -10.85 -6.01 -21.11
C GLU A 44 -9.99 -6.48 -19.93
N LEU A 45 -10.36 -7.58 -19.29
CA LEU A 45 -9.56 -8.18 -18.21
C LEU A 45 -8.15 -8.56 -18.69
N GLU A 46 -8.03 -9.14 -19.89
CA GLU A 46 -6.72 -9.43 -20.49
C GLU A 46 -5.91 -8.17 -20.76
N LYS A 47 -6.54 -7.09 -21.22
CA LYS A 47 -5.88 -5.80 -21.46
C LYS A 47 -5.33 -5.21 -20.15
N ILE A 48 -6.11 -5.24 -19.07
CA ILE A 48 -5.65 -4.80 -17.73
C ILE A 48 -4.52 -5.70 -17.23
N ASN A 49 -4.66 -7.02 -17.42
CA ASN A 49 -3.69 -8.02 -16.96
C ASN A 49 -2.34 -7.99 -17.70
N LYS A 50 -2.29 -7.39 -18.90
CA LYS A 50 -1.02 -7.15 -19.62
C LYS A 50 -0.13 -6.13 -18.89
N THR A 51 -0.74 -5.13 -18.26
CA THR A 51 -0.02 -4.07 -17.54
C THR A 51 0.41 -4.55 -16.16
N ASN A 52 -0.52 -5.14 -15.42
CA ASN A 52 -0.30 -5.66 -14.08
C ASN A 52 -0.61 -7.16 -14.13
N LYS A 53 0.36 -8.07 -14.03
CA LYS A 53 0.09 -9.52 -14.12
C LYS A 53 -0.60 -10.05 -12.86
N PHE A 54 -1.86 -9.66 -12.64
CA PHE A 54 -2.64 -9.95 -11.44
C PHE A 54 -3.53 -11.20 -11.56
N LEU A 55 -3.76 -11.72 -12.77
CA LEU A 55 -4.50 -12.95 -13.04
C LEU A 55 -3.69 -13.95 -13.86
N ASP A 56 -3.84 -15.23 -13.53
CA ASP A 56 -3.60 -16.34 -14.44
C ASP A 56 -4.91 -16.66 -15.17
N ILE A 57 -5.01 -16.23 -16.43
CA ILE A 57 -6.17 -16.50 -17.30
C ILE A 57 -5.85 -17.72 -18.15
N GLY A 58 -6.55 -18.83 -17.88
CA GLY A 58 -6.56 -20.04 -18.69
C GLY A 58 -7.84 -20.16 -19.52
N ARG A 59 -7.93 -21.19 -20.38
CA ARG A 59 -9.08 -21.36 -21.30
C ARG A 59 -10.45 -21.44 -20.63
N LYS A 60 -10.52 -21.97 -19.42
CA LYS A 60 -11.76 -22.15 -18.64
C LYS A 60 -11.58 -21.82 -17.16
N THR A 61 -10.48 -21.15 -16.83
CA THR A 61 -10.09 -20.92 -15.44
C THR A 61 -9.48 -19.55 -15.29
N LEU A 62 -9.76 -18.90 -14.17
CA LEU A 62 -9.18 -17.63 -13.78
C LEU A 62 -8.69 -17.76 -12.34
N LYS A 63 -7.44 -17.38 -12.11
CA LYS A 63 -6.83 -17.45 -10.79
C LYS A 63 -6.16 -16.12 -10.45
N PRO A 64 -6.65 -15.38 -9.44
CA PRO A 64 -5.94 -14.22 -8.93
C PRO A 64 -4.56 -14.58 -8.38
N ARG A 65 -3.60 -13.69 -8.57
CA ARG A 65 -2.24 -13.82 -8.06
C ARG A 65 -2.09 -13.07 -6.73
N ASN A 66 -1.05 -12.26 -6.61
CA ASN A 66 -0.58 -11.64 -5.38
C ASN A 66 -0.98 -10.15 -5.24
N CYS A 67 -2.15 -9.82 -5.77
CA CYS A 67 -2.66 -8.45 -5.72
C CYS A 67 -4.07 -8.49 -5.16
N ILE A 68 -4.36 -7.58 -4.25
CA ILE A 68 -5.70 -7.36 -3.74
C ILE A 68 -6.25 -6.04 -4.26
N GLY A 69 -7.57 -5.88 -4.24
CA GLY A 69 -8.24 -4.65 -4.64
C GLY A 69 -9.42 -4.95 -5.55
N VAL A 70 -9.68 -4.08 -6.51
CA VAL A 70 -10.90 -4.14 -7.31
C VAL A 70 -10.60 -3.94 -8.79
N VAL A 71 -11.33 -4.64 -9.65
CA VAL A 71 -11.27 -4.51 -11.10
C VAL A 71 -12.69 -4.46 -11.65
N LYS A 72 -13.06 -3.35 -12.26
CA LYS A 72 -14.28 -3.22 -13.05
C LYS A 72 -13.94 -3.43 -14.52
N ALA A 73 -14.59 -4.40 -15.13
CA ALA A 73 -14.53 -4.67 -16.57
C ALA A 73 -15.98 -4.87 -17.06
N GLY A 74 -16.40 -4.09 -18.04
CA GLY A 74 -17.76 -4.06 -18.54
C GLY A 74 -18.78 -3.88 -17.40
N SER A 75 -19.64 -4.90 -17.24
CA SER A 75 -20.72 -4.90 -16.25
C SER A 75 -20.36 -5.55 -14.90
N ILE A 76 -19.22 -6.26 -14.83
CA ILE A 76 -18.77 -6.98 -13.63
C ILE A 76 -17.75 -6.17 -12.83
N THR A 77 -17.84 -6.28 -11.50
CA THR A 77 -16.82 -5.78 -10.58
C THR A 77 -16.19 -6.97 -9.87
N ILE A 78 -14.92 -7.21 -10.09
CA ILE A 78 -14.14 -8.27 -9.43
C ILE A 78 -13.42 -7.65 -8.23
N GLU A 79 -13.74 -8.12 -7.03
CA GLU A 79 -12.98 -7.81 -5.81
C GLU A 79 -12.03 -8.95 -5.51
N ILE A 80 -10.74 -8.67 -5.35
CA ILE A 80 -9.72 -9.67 -5.01
C ILE A 80 -9.25 -9.39 -3.59
N LEU A 81 -9.33 -10.41 -2.74
CA LEU A 81 -9.09 -10.28 -1.31
C LEU A 81 -7.91 -11.14 -0.84
N PRO A 82 -7.31 -10.77 0.30
CA PRO A 82 -6.25 -11.55 0.91
C PRO A 82 -6.60 -13.02 1.07
N LYS A 83 -5.68 -13.92 0.69
CA LYS A 83 -5.81 -15.36 0.97
C LYS A 83 -5.92 -15.73 2.45
N LEU A 84 -5.55 -14.81 3.36
CA LEU A 84 -5.58 -15.03 4.80
C LEU A 84 -6.98 -15.36 5.32
N PHE A 85 -8.03 -14.77 4.73
CA PHE A 85 -9.40 -14.84 5.24
C PHE A 85 -10.31 -15.77 4.43
N LYS A 86 -9.72 -16.77 3.76
CA LYS A 86 -10.45 -17.65 2.83
C LYS A 86 -11.47 -18.56 3.52
N ASP A 87 -11.18 -18.99 4.75
CA ASP A 87 -11.96 -20.01 5.48
C ASP A 87 -12.71 -19.45 6.71
N ASP A 88 -12.45 -18.21 7.11
CA ASP A 88 -13.22 -17.49 8.14
C ASP A 88 -14.52 -16.93 7.55
N ARG A 89 -15.50 -16.59 8.40
CA ARG A 89 -16.76 -15.91 8.00
C ARG A 89 -16.44 -14.53 7.42
N TYR A 90 -15.97 -14.49 6.18
CA TYR A 90 -15.44 -13.32 5.48
C TYR A 90 -16.35 -12.10 5.57
N GLU A 91 -17.66 -12.29 5.49
CA GLU A 91 -18.65 -11.21 5.66
C GLU A 91 -18.45 -10.41 6.95
N GLN A 92 -18.09 -11.10 8.05
CA GLN A 92 -17.87 -10.46 9.35
C GLN A 92 -16.53 -9.72 9.41
N HIS A 93 -15.60 -10.00 8.50
CA HIS A 93 -14.24 -9.47 8.51
C HIS A 93 -13.96 -8.46 7.39
N ARG A 94 -14.86 -8.25 6.41
CA ARG A 94 -14.71 -7.28 5.31
C ARG A 94 -14.18 -5.91 5.77
N ALA A 95 -14.85 -5.35 6.77
CA ALA A 95 -14.50 -4.05 7.34
C ALA A 95 -13.11 -4.06 7.99
N VAL A 96 -12.79 -5.11 8.73
CA VAL A 96 -11.48 -5.29 9.38
C VAL A 96 -10.37 -5.42 8.33
N ILE A 97 -10.58 -6.18 7.26
CA ILE A 97 -9.62 -6.32 6.16
C ILE A 97 -9.36 -4.96 5.50
N ALA A 98 -10.41 -4.19 5.22
CA ALA A 98 -10.28 -2.85 4.63
C ALA A 98 -9.53 -1.88 5.56
N ARG A 99 -9.87 -1.87 6.85
CA ARG A 99 -9.18 -1.07 7.88
C ARG A 99 -7.71 -1.46 8.02
N ASN A 100 -7.41 -2.76 8.02
CA ASN A 100 -6.05 -3.26 8.08
C ASN A 100 -5.25 -2.89 6.84
N LEU A 101 -5.84 -2.99 5.65
CA LEU A 101 -5.21 -2.52 4.42
C LEU A 101 -4.86 -1.02 4.54
N LEU A 102 -5.82 -0.19 4.95
CA LEU A 102 -5.59 1.25 5.16
C LEU A 102 -4.46 1.49 6.16
N LYS A 103 -4.44 0.75 7.29
CA LYS A 103 -3.36 0.81 8.26
C LYS A 103 -2.02 0.41 7.64
N MET A 104 -1.94 -0.68 6.89
CA MET A 104 -0.69 -1.13 6.27
C MET A 104 -0.17 -0.12 5.23
N LEU A 105 -1.06 0.44 4.40
CA LEU A 105 -0.72 1.50 3.45
C LEU A 105 -0.20 2.75 4.19
N SER A 106 -0.69 2.99 5.42
CA SER A 106 -0.14 3.98 6.36
C SER A 106 1.34 3.78 6.65
N TYR A 107 1.77 2.54 6.75
CA TYR A 107 3.18 2.29 7.00
C TYR A 107 3.99 2.36 5.70
N SER A 108 3.61 1.65 4.65
CA SER A 108 4.35 1.52 3.38
C SER A 108 4.94 2.83 2.83
N GLU A 109 4.14 3.89 2.66
CA GLU A 109 4.62 5.12 2.02
C GLU A 109 5.05 6.26 2.97
N LYS A 110 5.38 6.03 4.26
CA LYS A 110 5.47 7.12 5.26
C LYS A 110 4.14 7.86 5.47
N LEU A 111 3.04 7.14 5.41
CA LEU A 111 1.69 7.66 5.54
C LEU A 111 1.28 7.76 7.04
N SER A 112 1.31 8.97 7.62
CA SER A 112 0.87 9.19 9.01
C SER A 112 -0.66 9.19 9.11
N LEU A 113 -1.31 8.01 9.11
CA LEU A 113 -2.73 7.88 9.43
C LEU A 113 -2.90 7.73 10.94
N LYS A 114 -2.73 8.82 11.69
CA LYS A 114 -3.00 8.79 13.13
C LYS A 114 -4.49 8.83 13.47
N GLU A 115 -5.34 9.25 12.55
CA GLU A 115 -6.76 9.51 12.83
C GLU A 115 -7.57 9.19 11.56
N ILE A 116 -7.76 7.90 11.24
CA ILE A 116 -8.94 7.50 10.46
C ILE A 116 -9.96 7.08 11.51
N ASP A 117 -10.87 7.99 11.81
CA ASP A 117 -11.86 7.81 12.88
C ASP A 117 -12.77 6.61 12.57
N SER A 118 -12.73 5.61 13.46
CA SER A 118 -13.27 4.26 13.28
C SER A 118 -14.75 4.15 13.71
N ALA A 119 -15.55 5.19 13.51
CA ALA A 119 -16.95 5.22 13.96
C ALA A 119 -17.96 4.86 12.86
N ASP A 120 -18.80 3.87 13.20
CA ASP A 120 -20.12 3.46 12.69
C ASP A 120 -20.40 3.68 11.20
N LEU A 121 -19.92 2.75 10.40
CA LEU A 121 -20.53 2.44 9.12
C LEU A 121 -21.32 1.14 9.29
N ASP A 122 -22.55 1.12 8.82
CA ASP A 122 -23.24 -0.13 8.46
C ASP A 122 -22.47 -0.73 7.27
N THR A 123 -21.36 -1.40 7.56
CA THR A 123 -20.43 -1.97 6.57
C THR A 123 -20.96 -3.26 5.95
N GLU A 124 -22.10 -3.79 6.42
CA GLU A 124 -22.65 -5.08 5.96
C GLU A 124 -23.01 -5.07 4.47
N GLU A 125 -23.31 -3.90 3.89
CA GLU A 125 -23.66 -3.76 2.46
C GLU A 125 -22.55 -3.15 1.60
N LEU A 126 -21.39 -2.79 2.17
CA LEU A 126 -20.34 -2.10 1.42
C LEU A 126 -19.27 -3.06 0.86
N ASP A 127 -19.04 -2.90 -0.43
CA ASP A 127 -17.89 -3.42 -1.18
C ASP A 127 -16.57 -2.94 -0.52
N PHE A 128 -15.54 -3.80 -0.53
CA PHE A 128 -14.23 -3.52 0.09
C PHE A 128 -13.65 -2.17 -0.36
N PHE A 129 -13.79 -1.89 -1.64
CA PHE A 129 -13.32 -0.66 -2.24
C PHE A 129 -14.11 0.58 -1.80
N GLU A 130 -15.41 0.44 -1.56
CA GLU A 130 -16.25 1.54 -1.09
C GLU A 130 -15.93 1.91 0.35
N ILE A 131 -15.62 0.91 1.19
CA ILE A 131 -15.14 1.13 2.56
C ILE A 131 -13.83 1.94 2.52
N PHE A 132 -12.88 1.56 1.65
CA PHE A 132 -11.63 2.29 1.46
C PHE A 132 -11.86 3.76 1.05
N ILE A 133 -12.65 4.01 0.00
CA ILE A 133 -12.93 5.36 -0.47
C ILE A 133 -13.67 6.18 0.58
N TYR A 134 -14.63 5.57 1.28
CA TYR A 134 -15.38 6.24 2.33
C TYR A 134 -14.44 6.78 3.41
N PHE A 135 -13.56 5.92 3.95
CA PHE A 135 -12.63 6.34 4.99
C PHE A 135 -11.67 7.43 4.49
N PHE A 136 -11.15 7.31 3.27
CA PHE A 136 -10.35 8.37 2.67
C PHE A 136 -11.12 9.70 2.57
N ALA A 137 -12.33 9.68 2.01
CA ALA A 137 -13.13 10.86 1.75
C ALA A 137 -13.63 11.52 3.05
N LYS A 138 -14.02 10.73 4.06
CA LYS A 138 -14.47 11.25 5.36
C LYS A 138 -13.36 12.08 6.02
N ASN A 139 -12.20 11.47 6.22
CA ASN A 139 -11.07 12.13 6.91
C ASN A 139 -10.50 13.30 6.09
N LEU A 140 -10.47 13.20 4.76
CA LEU A 140 -10.02 14.31 3.91
C LEU A 140 -10.99 15.50 3.98
N ASN A 141 -12.29 15.24 3.97
CA ASN A 141 -13.30 16.28 4.04
C ASN A 141 -13.24 17.03 5.38
N GLU A 142 -12.99 16.34 6.49
CA GLU A 142 -12.78 16.95 7.80
C GLU A 142 -11.51 17.83 7.82
N LEU A 143 -10.41 17.35 7.27
CA LEU A 143 -9.17 18.12 7.17
C LEU A 143 -9.31 19.36 6.29
N ILE A 144 -9.92 19.23 5.10
CA ILE A 144 -10.08 20.35 4.16
C ILE A 144 -11.00 21.43 4.75
N LYS A 145 -12.10 21.04 5.42
CA LYS A 145 -13.02 21.99 6.05
C LYS A 145 -12.36 22.81 7.15
N SER A 146 -11.50 22.19 7.95
CA SER A 146 -10.77 22.88 9.02
C SER A 146 -9.58 23.71 8.52
N THR A 147 -9.14 23.48 7.29
CA THR A 147 -7.85 23.98 6.79
C THR A 147 -7.95 24.45 5.34
N GLN A 148 -8.48 25.65 5.10
CA GLN A 148 -8.45 26.26 3.76
C GLN A 148 -7.05 26.86 3.50
N ARG A 149 -6.25 26.23 2.63
CA ARG A 149 -4.86 26.62 2.38
C ARG A 149 -4.69 27.24 1.01
N ARG A 150 -4.00 28.37 0.99
CA ARG A 150 -3.50 29.05 -0.19
C ARG A 150 -1.98 29.07 -0.09
N GLU A 151 -1.28 28.85 -1.19
CA GLU A 151 0.18 28.95 -1.27
C GLU A 151 0.56 30.13 -2.18
N TYR A 152 1.74 30.70 -1.93
CA TYR A 152 2.29 31.75 -2.80
C TYR A 152 2.90 31.10 -4.04
N ILE A 153 2.23 31.24 -5.17
CA ILE A 153 2.72 30.78 -6.48
C ILE A 153 3.45 31.94 -7.14
N LYS A 154 4.66 31.68 -7.65
CA LYS A 154 5.41 32.67 -8.41
C LYS A 154 4.86 32.76 -9.82
N ASN A 155 4.33 33.92 -10.17
CA ASN A 155 3.84 34.24 -11.51
C ASN A 155 4.83 35.16 -12.23
N SER A 156 4.85 35.08 -13.56
CA SER A 156 5.60 35.97 -14.45
C SER A 156 4.69 36.43 -15.58
N GLU A 157 4.18 37.65 -15.49
CA GLU A 157 3.14 38.18 -16.39
C GLU A 157 3.47 39.61 -16.86
N GLU A 158 3.01 39.94 -18.07
CA GLU A 158 3.08 41.29 -18.66
C GLU A 158 1.89 42.14 -18.19
N LEU A 159 2.10 43.04 -17.23
CA LEU A 159 1.04 43.83 -16.59
C LEU A 159 1.08 45.30 -17.01
N ARG A 160 -0.05 46.01 -16.90
CA ARG A 160 -0.09 47.48 -17.14
C ARG A 160 0.30 48.32 -15.93
N PHE A 161 0.66 47.67 -14.82
CA PHE A 161 1.05 48.27 -13.56
C PHE A 161 2.16 47.43 -12.91
N ILE A 162 2.89 48.00 -11.97
CA ILE A 162 3.98 47.30 -11.27
C ILE A 162 3.39 46.43 -10.16
N ARG A 163 3.73 45.14 -10.16
CA ARG A 163 3.40 44.19 -9.08
C ARG A 163 4.70 43.52 -8.60
N GLU A 164 5.04 43.75 -7.33
CA GLU A 164 6.31 43.31 -6.72
C GLU A 164 7.57 43.68 -7.52
N ARG A 165 8.16 42.73 -8.28
CA ARG A 165 9.46 42.88 -8.92
C ARG A 165 9.34 42.88 -10.45
N ILE A 166 9.87 43.91 -11.10
CA ILE A 166 9.96 43.98 -12.56
C ILE A 166 11.05 43.01 -13.06
N ASP A 167 10.74 42.24 -14.11
CA ASP A 167 11.69 41.41 -14.84
C ASP A 167 12.37 42.22 -15.96
N THR A 168 13.43 42.94 -15.61
CA THR A 168 14.15 43.81 -16.54
C THR A 168 14.75 43.05 -17.74
N ARG A 169 14.95 41.74 -17.65
CA ARG A 169 15.48 40.92 -18.75
C ARG A 169 14.47 40.74 -19.88
N ARG A 170 13.17 40.74 -19.56
CA ARG A 170 12.08 40.61 -20.55
C ARG A 170 11.66 41.95 -21.15
N TYR A 171 12.24 43.05 -20.66
CA TYR A 171 11.96 44.40 -21.13
C TYR A 171 12.84 44.73 -22.35
N THR A 172 12.42 44.26 -23.53
CA THR A 172 13.23 44.38 -24.75
C THR A 172 12.73 45.43 -25.75
N ASN A 173 11.46 45.86 -25.65
CA ASN A 173 10.85 46.78 -26.63
C ASN A 173 10.47 48.13 -26.00
N PRO A 174 11.20 49.22 -26.30
CA PRO A 174 10.92 50.56 -25.77
C PRO A 174 9.63 51.21 -26.29
N ALA A 175 8.93 50.62 -27.29
CA ALA A 175 7.61 51.10 -27.74
C ALA A 175 6.44 50.56 -26.88
N ARG A 176 6.68 49.54 -26.04
CA ARG A 176 5.65 48.90 -25.18
C ARG A 176 5.83 49.27 -23.72
N LEU A 177 6.18 50.52 -23.41
CA LEU A 177 6.46 50.94 -22.01
C LEU A 177 5.27 50.75 -21.05
N HIS A 178 4.06 50.76 -21.59
CA HIS A 178 2.80 50.52 -20.87
C HIS A 178 2.58 49.04 -20.48
N ILE A 179 3.50 48.13 -20.83
CA ILE A 179 3.45 46.71 -20.52
C ILE A 179 4.74 46.35 -19.78
N ILE A 180 4.59 45.99 -18.52
CA ILE A 180 5.65 45.79 -17.54
C ILE A 180 5.67 44.30 -17.16
N PRO A 181 6.66 43.51 -17.60
CA PRO A 181 6.83 42.13 -17.18
C PRO A 181 7.20 42.13 -15.69
N CYS A 182 6.33 41.56 -14.87
CA CYS A 182 6.47 41.49 -13.43
C CYS A 182 6.57 40.03 -12.98
N ASN A 183 7.48 39.77 -12.04
CA ASN A 183 7.54 38.56 -11.25
C ASN A 183 6.97 38.86 -9.86
N TYR A 184 5.87 38.20 -9.50
CA TYR A 184 5.20 38.41 -8.22
C TYR A 184 4.72 37.08 -7.63
N HIS A 185 4.36 37.10 -6.36
CA HIS A 185 3.81 35.95 -5.67
C HIS A 185 2.30 36.14 -5.47
N GLU A 186 1.51 35.27 -6.09
CA GLU A 186 0.07 35.25 -5.89
C GLU A 186 -0.33 34.19 -4.89
N LEU A 187 -1.12 34.58 -3.89
CA LEU A 187 -1.69 33.65 -2.94
C LEU A 187 -2.83 32.88 -3.62
N SER A 188 -2.51 31.72 -4.19
CA SER A 188 -3.43 30.88 -4.96
C SER A 188 -3.78 29.60 -4.21
N ILE A 189 -5.04 29.18 -4.36
CA ILE A 189 -5.51 27.87 -3.92
C ILE A 189 -5.20 26.78 -4.96
N ASP A 190 -4.87 27.15 -6.19
CA ASP A 190 -4.64 26.23 -7.31
C ASP A 190 -3.21 25.67 -7.32
N THR A 191 -2.86 24.92 -6.28
CA THR A 191 -1.54 24.31 -6.07
C THR A 191 -1.52 22.87 -6.58
N THR A 192 -0.33 22.30 -6.85
CA THR A 192 -0.21 20.89 -7.24
C THR A 192 -0.83 19.95 -6.19
N LEU A 193 -0.68 20.29 -4.90
CA LEU A 193 -1.32 19.56 -3.80
C LEU A 193 -2.84 19.55 -3.96
N ASN A 194 -3.46 20.72 -4.10
CA ASN A 194 -4.92 20.82 -4.21
C ASN A 194 -5.45 20.25 -5.53
N ARG A 195 -4.71 20.38 -6.64
CA ARG A 195 -5.02 19.73 -7.93
C ARG A 195 -5.01 18.21 -7.79
N THR A 196 -4.01 17.66 -7.08
CA THR A 196 -3.91 16.22 -6.82
C THR A 196 -5.13 15.71 -6.05
N LEU A 197 -5.51 16.41 -4.98
CA LEU A 197 -6.69 16.07 -4.19
C LEU A 197 -7.97 16.16 -5.03
N LYS A 198 -8.17 17.28 -5.74
CA LYS A 198 -9.37 17.49 -6.58
C LYS A 198 -9.47 16.43 -7.68
N TYR A 199 -8.39 16.17 -8.40
CA TYR A 199 -8.36 15.20 -9.48
C TYR A 199 -8.64 13.79 -8.97
N THR A 200 -7.98 13.36 -7.89
CA THR A 200 -8.19 12.03 -7.31
C THR A 200 -9.62 11.87 -6.79
N CYS A 201 -10.15 12.85 -6.06
CA CYS A 201 -11.53 12.81 -5.57
C CYS A 201 -12.54 12.80 -6.73
N TYR A 202 -12.27 13.55 -7.80
CA TYR A 202 -13.08 13.51 -9.02
C TYR A 202 -13.11 12.11 -9.62
N LEU A 203 -11.96 11.43 -9.77
CA LEU A 203 -11.91 10.05 -10.27
C LEU A 203 -12.67 9.08 -9.36
N MET A 204 -12.37 9.09 -8.05
CA MET A 204 -13.06 8.24 -7.07
C MET A 204 -14.58 8.45 -7.08
N SER A 205 -15.06 9.67 -7.30
CA SER A 205 -16.50 9.98 -7.31
C SER A 205 -17.27 9.33 -8.46
N ARG A 206 -16.57 8.97 -9.53
CA ARG A 206 -17.14 8.28 -10.69
C ARG A 206 -17.20 6.76 -10.52
N MET A 207 -16.65 6.27 -9.41
CA MET A 207 -16.42 4.85 -9.19
C MET A 207 -17.17 4.31 -7.98
N VAL A 208 -17.50 5.18 -7.02
CA VAL A 208 -18.35 4.83 -5.88
C VAL A 208 -19.81 4.73 -6.29
N LYS A 209 -20.50 3.71 -5.78
CA LYS A 209 -21.96 3.54 -5.85
C LYS A 209 -22.60 4.06 -4.57
N ASN A 210 -21.92 3.90 -3.42
CA ASN A 210 -22.41 4.40 -2.14
C ASN A 210 -22.63 5.92 -2.16
N PHE A 211 -23.84 6.31 -1.77
CA PHE A 211 -24.26 7.71 -1.77
C PHE A 211 -23.50 8.58 -0.76
N ASN A 212 -23.13 8.03 0.40
CA ASN A 212 -22.37 8.78 1.42
C ASN A 212 -20.94 9.07 0.93
N SER A 213 -20.26 8.07 0.36
CA SER A 213 -18.95 8.24 -0.27
C SER A 213 -19.00 9.28 -1.39
N PHE A 214 -19.98 9.18 -2.28
CA PHE A 214 -20.19 10.15 -3.35
C PHE A 214 -20.40 11.57 -2.82
N ARG A 215 -21.24 11.74 -1.80
CA ARG A 215 -21.50 13.05 -1.17
C ARG A 215 -20.24 13.66 -0.55
N LEU A 216 -19.41 12.87 0.14
CA LEU A 216 -18.16 13.34 0.73
C LEU A 216 -17.18 13.81 -0.36
N LEU A 217 -17.00 13.03 -1.42
CA LEU A 217 -16.12 13.40 -2.54
C LEU A 217 -16.60 14.64 -3.29
N ARG A 218 -17.92 14.79 -3.47
CA ARG A 218 -18.52 15.99 -4.07
C ARG A 218 -18.38 17.22 -3.17
N SER A 219 -18.52 17.04 -1.85
CA SER A 219 -18.24 18.09 -0.86
C SER A 219 -16.79 18.58 -0.97
N ILE A 220 -15.81 17.68 -1.01
CA ILE A 220 -14.40 18.02 -1.22
C ILE A 220 -14.20 18.77 -2.54
N SER A 221 -14.77 18.25 -3.63
CA SER A 221 -14.66 18.86 -4.96
C SER A 221 -15.26 20.27 -5.00
N GLY A 222 -16.36 20.51 -4.27
CA GLY A 222 -16.97 21.82 -4.13
C GLY A 222 -16.15 22.80 -3.29
N ILE A 223 -15.47 22.33 -2.24
CA ILE A 223 -14.53 23.20 -1.48
C ILE A 223 -13.34 23.59 -2.37
N LEU A 224 -12.91 22.71 -3.26
CA LEU A 224 -11.85 22.93 -4.24
C LEU A 224 -12.38 23.45 -5.59
N ASP A 225 -13.56 24.07 -5.64
CA ASP A 225 -14.18 24.48 -6.92
C ASP A 225 -13.27 25.40 -7.76
N SER A 226 -12.62 26.36 -7.10
CA SER A 226 -11.66 27.31 -7.70
C SER A 226 -10.30 26.72 -8.11
N VAL A 227 -10.03 25.45 -7.80
CA VAL A 227 -8.81 24.73 -8.20
C VAL A 227 -9.01 24.12 -9.58
N THR A 228 -8.01 24.18 -10.45
CA THR A 228 -8.16 23.64 -11.81
C THR A 228 -8.26 22.11 -11.77
N LEU A 229 -9.29 21.53 -12.41
CA LEU A 229 -9.37 20.08 -12.59
C LEU A 229 -8.47 19.68 -13.76
N TYR A 230 -7.29 19.15 -13.46
CA TYR A 230 -6.29 18.75 -14.45
C TYR A 230 -5.66 17.40 -14.06
N PRO A 231 -5.43 16.47 -15.01
CA PRO A 231 -4.73 15.23 -14.72
C PRO A 231 -3.33 15.49 -14.15
N VAL A 232 -3.04 14.93 -12.98
CA VAL A 232 -1.74 15.10 -12.31
C VAL A 232 -0.90 13.85 -12.50
N SER A 233 0.33 14.01 -13.00
CA SER A 233 1.29 12.91 -13.16
C SER A 233 1.94 12.52 -11.83
N LEU A 234 2.39 11.26 -11.70
CA LEU A 234 3.12 10.81 -10.50
C LEU A 234 4.37 11.67 -10.22
N ALA A 235 5.07 12.10 -11.27
CA ALA A 235 6.24 12.97 -11.14
C ALA A 235 5.90 14.36 -10.56
N GLU A 236 4.70 14.89 -10.83
CA GLU A 236 4.23 16.13 -10.21
C GLU A 236 3.87 15.92 -8.73
N ILE A 237 3.25 14.78 -8.40
CA ILE A 237 2.92 14.42 -7.01
C ILE A 237 4.20 14.27 -6.19
N ASP A 238 5.21 13.59 -6.73
CA ASP A 238 6.50 13.36 -6.06
C ASP A 238 7.30 14.66 -5.82
N ARG A 239 6.97 15.74 -6.54
CA ARG A 239 7.57 17.08 -6.34
C ARG A 239 6.87 17.89 -5.24
N ILE A 240 5.75 17.43 -4.69
CA ILE A 240 5.05 18.14 -3.61
C ILE A 240 5.94 18.18 -2.37
N SER A 241 6.31 19.39 -1.95
CA SER A 241 7.11 19.59 -0.73
C SER A 241 6.22 19.78 0.50
N PHE A 242 6.41 18.93 1.50
CA PHE A 242 5.69 19.04 2.77
C PHE A 242 6.42 19.97 3.75
N THR A 243 5.83 21.12 4.02
CA THR A 243 6.24 22.08 5.03
C THR A 243 5.40 21.88 6.31
N ARG A 244 5.77 22.53 7.42
CA ARG A 244 4.98 22.52 8.65
C ARG A 244 3.50 22.91 8.43
N LEU A 245 3.19 23.69 7.40
CA LEU A 245 1.85 24.22 7.12
C LEU A 245 0.93 23.24 6.38
N ASN A 246 1.49 22.34 5.55
CA ASN A 246 0.72 21.41 4.71
C ASN A 246 1.01 19.93 5.04
N ARG A 247 1.89 19.64 6.00
CA ARG A 247 2.24 18.27 6.44
C ARG A 247 1.05 17.40 6.81
N LYS A 248 -0.06 17.99 7.31
CA LYS A 248 -1.30 17.25 7.60
C LYS A 248 -1.94 16.61 6.36
N PHE A 249 -1.67 17.13 5.15
CA PHE A 249 -2.15 16.58 3.88
C PHE A 249 -1.24 15.49 3.31
N GLU A 250 -0.02 15.33 3.84
CA GLU A 250 0.93 14.32 3.39
C GLU A 250 0.30 12.92 3.32
N PRO A 251 -0.51 12.48 4.31
CA PRO A 251 -1.15 11.19 4.20
C PRO A 251 -2.11 11.11 3.00
N PHE A 252 -2.99 12.09 2.84
CA PHE A 252 -3.97 12.08 1.75
C PHE A 252 -3.32 12.15 0.36
N ILE A 253 -2.24 12.90 0.20
CA ILE A 253 -1.49 12.97 -1.06
C ILE A 253 -0.84 11.63 -1.39
N ARG A 254 -0.33 10.91 -0.40
CA ARG A 254 0.21 9.55 -0.62
C ARG A 254 -0.88 8.56 -0.99
N ILE A 255 -2.07 8.62 -0.36
CA ILE A 255 -3.21 7.81 -0.82
C ILE A 255 -3.59 8.16 -2.27
N CYS A 256 -3.60 9.45 -2.63
CA CYS A 256 -3.81 9.87 -4.01
C CYS A 256 -2.75 9.32 -4.95
N ARG A 257 -1.48 9.33 -4.53
CA ARG A 257 -0.36 8.75 -5.28
C ARG A 257 -0.56 7.26 -5.53
N ILE A 258 -0.84 6.49 -4.47
CA ILE A 258 -1.11 5.04 -4.54
C ILE A 258 -2.30 4.77 -5.46
N PHE A 259 -3.38 5.53 -5.28
CA PHE A 259 -4.56 5.39 -6.13
C PHE A 259 -4.20 5.65 -7.59
N LEU A 260 -3.49 6.73 -7.90
CA LEU A 260 -3.11 7.08 -9.27
C LEU A 260 -2.03 6.16 -9.87
N SER A 261 -1.14 5.56 -9.05
CA SER A 261 -0.09 4.66 -9.51
C SER A 261 -0.60 3.26 -9.77
N HIS A 262 -1.58 2.81 -9.00
CA HIS A 262 -2.18 1.48 -9.11
C HIS A 262 -3.52 1.50 -9.82
N SER A 263 -3.99 2.68 -10.27
CA SER A 263 -5.21 2.78 -11.06
C SER A 263 -4.98 2.76 -12.56
N THR A 264 -5.84 2.02 -13.24
CA THR A 264 -6.08 2.23 -14.68
C THR A 264 -7.50 2.67 -14.87
N LEU A 265 -7.73 3.67 -15.71
CA LEU A 265 -9.06 4.18 -16.00
C LEU A 265 -9.20 4.46 -17.50
N THR A 266 -10.18 3.83 -18.13
CA THR A 266 -10.59 4.15 -19.50
C THR A 266 -12.01 4.73 -19.45
N LEU A 267 -12.21 5.88 -20.08
CA LEU A 267 -13.48 6.60 -20.10
C LEU A 267 -14.00 6.67 -21.55
N GLN A 268 -15.25 6.26 -21.77
CA GLN A 268 -16.00 6.56 -22.99
C GLN A 268 -17.26 7.35 -22.65
N ALA A 269 -17.53 8.42 -23.42
CA ALA A 269 -18.82 9.12 -23.42
C ALA A 269 -19.47 9.39 -22.05
N SER A 270 -18.66 9.66 -21.00
CA SER A 270 -19.06 9.95 -19.61
C SER A 270 -19.16 8.76 -18.64
N ASP A 271 -18.98 7.51 -19.08
CA ASP A 271 -18.99 6.32 -18.22
C ASP A 271 -17.59 5.69 -18.05
N VAL A 272 -17.42 5.01 -16.90
CA VAL A 272 -16.22 4.22 -16.59
C VAL A 272 -16.37 2.83 -17.22
N GLU A 273 -15.64 2.60 -18.32
CA GLU A 273 -15.61 1.34 -19.08
C GLU A 273 -14.79 0.29 -18.32
N THR A 274 -13.51 0.60 -18.06
CA THR A 274 -12.61 -0.26 -17.29
C THR A 274 -11.95 0.50 -16.16
N PHE A 275 -11.85 -0.14 -15.00
CA PHE A 275 -11.10 0.35 -13.86
C PHE A 275 -10.36 -0.79 -13.15
N SER A 276 -9.16 -0.52 -12.62
CA SER A 276 -8.50 -1.42 -11.68
C SER A 276 -7.84 -0.62 -10.58
N LEU A 277 -7.88 -1.06 -9.32
CA LEU A 277 -6.94 -0.69 -8.27
C LEU A 277 -6.38 -1.97 -7.67
N LEU A 278 -5.08 -2.21 -7.87
CA LEU A 278 -4.43 -3.46 -7.50
C LEU A 278 -3.19 -3.20 -6.66
N ILE A 279 -3.19 -3.72 -5.43
CA ILE A 279 -2.16 -3.50 -4.42
C ILE A 279 -1.38 -4.80 -4.22
N PRO A 280 -0.05 -4.80 -4.44
CA PRO A 280 0.79 -5.98 -4.24
C PRO A 280 1.00 -6.26 -2.75
N MET A 281 0.51 -7.41 -2.27
CA MET A 281 0.49 -7.69 -0.83
C MET A 281 1.85 -8.09 -0.25
N GLU A 282 2.75 -8.69 -1.04
CA GLU A 282 4.11 -8.99 -0.57
C GLU A 282 4.83 -7.70 -0.17
N THR A 283 4.89 -6.74 -1.09
CA THR A 283 5.57 -5.45 -0.87
C THR A 283 4.92 -4.68 0.27
N LEU A 284 3.58 -4.63 0.30
CA LEU A 284 2.87 -3.91 1.35
C LEU A 284 3.15 -4.50 2.74
N PHE A 285 3.10 -5.83 2.87
CA PHE A 285 3.35 -6.50 4.13
C PHE A 285 4.79 -6.30 4.62
N GLU A 286 5.76 -6.44 3.72
CA GLU A 286 7.17 -6.17 3.99
C GLU A 286 7.37 -4.77 4.55
N GLU A 287 6.92 -3.75 3.81
CA GLU A 287 7.12 -2.35 4.18
C GLU A 287 6.37 -2.00 5.47
N PHE A 288 5.18 -2.57 5.68
CA PHE A 288 4.41 -2.42 6.92
C PHE A 288 5.22 -2.90 8.11
N ILE A 289 5.68 -4.16 8.11
CA ILE A 289 6.43 -4.72 9.24
C ILE A 289 7.76 -3.99 9.45
N ALA A 290 8.49 -3.75 8.36
CA ALA A 290 9.77 -3.05 8.39
C ALA A 290 9.63 -1.68 9.07
N LYS A 291 8.58 -0.92 8.75
CA LYS A 291 8.37 0.39 9.34
C LYS A 291 7.83 0.33 10.76
N VAL A 292 6.91 -0.58 11.09
CA VAL A 292 6.44 -0.77 12.48
C VAL A 292 7.63 -0.99 13.41
N ILE A 293 8.56 -1.87 13.02
CA ILE A 293 9.74 -2.19 13.80
C ILE A 293 10.70 -0.99 13.88
N LYS A 294 10.89 -0.26 12.76
CA LYS A 294 11.81 0.88 12.68
C LYS A 294 11.34 2.12 13.45
N GLU A 295 10.03 2.32 13.61
CA GLU A 295 9.49 3.47 14.34
C GLU A 295 9.74 3.40 15.85
N ASP A 296 9.85 2.20 16.42
CA ASP A 296 10.06 2.00 17.85
C ASP A 296 11.02 0.82 18.15
N PRO A 297 12.29 0.91 17.69
CA PRO A 297 13.26 -0.18 17.81
C PRO A 297 13.57 -0.52 19.27
N ASP A 298 13.53 0.47 20.16
CA ASP A 298 13.79 0.30 21.59
C ASP A 298 12.68 -0.54 22.25
N TYR A 299 11.41 -0.37 21.85
CA TYR A 299 10.33 -1.23 22.33
C TYR A 299 10.53 -2.69 21.92
N PHE A 300 10.94 -2.94 20.68
CA PHE A 300 11.06 -4.31 20.14
C PHE A 300 12.34 -5.02 20.59
N PHE A 301 13.47 -4.31 20.67
CA PHE A 301 14.79 -4.90 20.87
C PHE A 301 15.56 -4.30 22.06
N GLY A 302 15.00 -3.34 22.78
CA GLY A 302 15.69 -2.63 23.85
C GLY A 302 16.66 -1.56 23.31
N PRO A 303 17.23 -0.76 24.24
CA PRO A 303 18.03 0.40 23.90
C PRO A 303 19.29 0.05 23.11
N GLN A 304 19.83 1.03 22.38
CA GLN A 304 21.05 0.92 21.57
C GLN A 304 20.93 -0.09 20.41
N THR A 305 19.70 -0.34 19.94
CA THR A 305 19.47 -1.15 18.74
C THR A 305 19.26 -0.25 17.53
N SER A 306 19.95 -0.55 16.44
CA SER A 306 19.71 0.10 15.15
C SER A 306 18.99 -0.85 14.19
N VAL A 307 17.96 -0.33 13.52
CA VAL A 307 17.17 -1.07 12.53
C VAL A 307 17.35 -0.41 11.17
N SER A 308 17.83 -1.19 10.20
CA SER A 308 17.95 -0.79 8.81
C SER A 308 16.99 -1.62 7.97
N THR A 309 16.24 -0.96 7.09
CA THR A 309 15.20 -1.59 6.24
C THR A 309 15.67 -1.57 4.80
N GLN A 310 15.47 -2.69 4.07
CA GLN A 310 15.89 -2.85 2.67
C GLN A 310 17.35 -2.42 2.45
N GLN A 311 18.23 -2.72 3.40
CA GLN A 311 19.62 -2.30 3.33
C GLN A 311 20.35 -3.16 2.30
N TYR A 312 20.99 -2.51 1.32
CA TYR A 312 21.93 -3.21 0.46
C TYR A 312 23.11 -3.73 1.29
N ILE A 313 23.26 -5.06 1.37
CA ILE A 313 24.30 -5.71 2.19
C ILE A 313 25.48 -6.23 1.37
N GLY A 314 25.47 -6.00 0.06
CA GLY A 314 26.53 -6.37 -0.86
C GLY A 314 26.04 -7.20 -2.04
N LYS A 315 26.97 -7.80 -2.77
CA LYS A 315 26.71 -8.72 -3.89
C LYS A 315 26.98 -10.16 -3.45
N LEU A 316 26.23 -11.10 -4.05
CA LEU A 316 26.42 -12.53 -3.86
C LEU A 316 27.58 -13.07 -4.69
N ALA A 317 27.77 -12.56 -5.91
CA ALA A 317 28.83 -13.02 -6.82
C ALA A 317 29.49 -11.85 -7.57
N SER A 318 30.50 -12.17 -8.37
CA SER A 318 31.14 -11.26 -9.30
C SER A 318 31.06 -11.80 -10.73
N SER A 319 30.91 -10.92 -11.69
CA SER A 319 31.01 -11.19 -13.12
C SER A 319 32.48 -11.33 -13.55
N GLU A 320 32.72 -11.77 -14.78
CA GLU A 320 34.07 -11.97 -15.35
C GLU A 320 34.91 -10.68 -15.36
N ASP A 321 34.26 -9.52 -15.48
CA ASP A 321 34.87 -8.20 -15.39
C ASP A 321 35.14 -7.73 -13.95
N GLY A 322 34.90 -8.60 -12.96
CA GLY A 322 35.04 -8.29 -11.54
C GLY A 322 33.89 -7.46 -10.97
N SER A 323 32.90 -7.08 -11.78
CA SER A 323 31.74 -6.33 -11.30
C SER A 323 30.86 -7.21 -10.43
N GLY A 324 30.50 -6.71 -9.25
CA GLY A 324 29.67 -7.49 -8.34
C GLY A 324 28.22 -7.57 -8.83
N VAL A 325 27.68 -8.79 -8.90
CA VAL A 325 26.35 -9.14 -9.42
C VAL A 325 25.49 -9.85 -8.37
N PHE A 326 24.17 -9.87 -8.57
CA PHE A 326 23.17 -10.38 -7.63
C PHE A 326 23.19 -9.65 -6.28
N ASN A 327 22.42 -8.56 -6.20
CA ASN A 327 22.29 -7.78 -4.97
C ASN A 327 21.69 -8.62 -3.86
N LEU A 328 22.26 -8.52 -2.66
CA LEU A 328 21.67 -9.02 -1.43
C LEU A 328 21.05 -7.84 -0.68
N GLN A 329 19.75 -7.94 -0.43
CA GLN A 329 18.96 -6.90 0.20
C GLN A 329 17.88 -7.56 1.06
N PRO A 330 18.18 -7.88 2.33
CA PRO A 330 17.18 -8.33 3.28
C PRO A 330 16.20 -7.21 3.62
N ASP A 331 14.96 -7.59 3.95
CA ASP A 331 13.89 -6.67 4.32
C ASP A 331 14.28 -5.85 5.56
N ILE A 332 14.83 -6.51 6.59
CA ILE A 332 15.20 -5.87 7.86
C ILE A 332 16.52 -6.43 8.39
N VAL A 333 17.45 -5.53 8.69
CA VAL A 333 18.71 -5.80 9.39
C VAL A 333 18.69 -5.10 10.74
N ILE A 334 18.87 -5.87 11.80
CA ILE A 334 18.91 -5.39 13.17
C ILE A 334 20.36 -5.51 13.64
N LYS A 335 20.89 -4.43 14.22
CA LYS A 335 22.23 -4.45 14.83
C LYS A 335 22.18 -3.96 16.26
N ARG A 336 22.80 -4.74 17.15
CA ARG A 336 22.97 -4.40 18.56
C ARG A 336 24.43 -4.67 18.94
N GLY A 337 25.23 -3.61 19.03
CA GLY A 337 26.68 -3.75 19.17
C GLY A 337 27.27 -4.53 17.99
N PRO A 338 28.06 -5.60 18.21
CA PRO A 338 28.59 -6.45 17.14
C PRO A 338 27.56 -7.42 16.56
N ASP A 339 26.47 -7.68 17.27
CA ASP A 339 25.50 -8.70 16.89
C ASP A 339 24.60 -8.19 15.77
N VAL A 340 24.52 -8.97 14.69
CA VAL A 340 23.65 -8.70 13.54
C VAL A 340 22.60 -9.79 13.46
N ALA A 341 21.37 -9.39 13.20
CA ALA A 341 20.30 -10.31 12.92
C ALA A 341 19.41 -9.86 11.77
N ILE A 342 18.80 -10.82 11.08
CA ILE A 342 18.14 -10.59 9.79
C ILE A 342 16.71 -11.13 9.82
N ILE A 343 15.74 -10.29 9.45
CA ILE A 343 14.36 -10.70 9.20
C ILE A 343 14.10 -10.54 7.71
N ASP A 344 13.46 -11.56 7.15
CA ASP A 344 12.86 -11.51 5.83
C ASP A 344 11.39 -11.91 5.98
N THR A 345 10.51 -11.11 5.40
CA THR A 345 9.07 -11.26 5.49
C THR A 345 8.56 -11.97 4.25
N LYS A 346 7.55 -12.83 4.41
CA LYS A 346 6.99 -13.57 3.29
C LYS A 346 5.47 -13.57 3.41
N TYR A 347 4.79 -12.96 2.45
CA TYR A 347 3.32 -12.94 2.40
C TYR A 347 2.75 -14.27 1.88
N LYS A 348 2.83 -15.33 2.68
CA LYS A 348 2.22 -16.64 2.40
C LYS A 348 1.79 -17.33 3.70
N LEU A 349 0.71 -18.11 3.61
CA LEU A 349 0.26 -18.95 4.72
C LEU A 349 1.24 -20.11 4.90
N LEU A 350 1.65 -20.34 6.14
CA LEU A 350 2.40 -21.53 6.52
C LEU A 350 1.47 -22.74 6.49
N ASP A 351 2.00 -23.89 6.12
CA ASP A 351 1.25 -25.14 6.03
C ASP A 351 1.98 -26.19 6.85
N ASP A 352 1.39 -26.49 8.00
CA ASP A 352 1.95 -27.34 9.04
C ASP A 352 2.02 -28.81 8.62
N GLU A 353 1.17 -29.21 7.66
CA GLU A 353 1.11 -30.56 7.11
C GLU A 353 2.12 -30.76 5.98
N LYS A 354 2.56 -29.68 5.34
CA LYS A 354 3.58 -29.75 4.28
C LYS A 354 4.97 -30.03 4.86
N ARG A 355 5.75 -30.82 4.11
CA ARG A 355 7.18 -31.04 4.37
C ARG A 355 7.89 -29.69 4.55
N LYS A 356 8.79 -29.59 5.53
CA LYS A 356 9.52 -28.36 5.89
C LYS A 356 8.62 -27.19 6.33
N TYR A 357 7.40 -27.47 6.82
CA TYR A 357 6.48 -26.45 7.36
C TYR A 357 6.04 -25.41 6.33
N GLY A 358 6.02 -25.78 5.04
CA GLY A 358 5.68 -24.86 3.94
C GLY A 358 6.78 -23.85 3.56
N VAL A 359 7.95 -23.89 4.22
CA VAL A 359 9.10 -23.04 3.85
C VAL A 359 9.70 -23.51 2.53
N SER A 360 9.94 -22.58 1.60
CA SER A 360 10.49 -22.94 0.28
C SER A 360 12.00 -23.10 0.34
N GLN A 361 12.57 -23.94 -0.54
CA GLN A 361 14.03 -24.05 -0.63
C GLN A 361 14.69 -22.73 -1.04
N ALA A 362 14.03 -21.95 -1.90
CA ALA A 362 14.53 -20.64 -2.32
C ALA A 362 14.67 -19.67 -1.12
N ASP A 363 13.67 -19.63 -0.23
CA ASP A 363 13.72 -18.80 0.99
C ASP A 363 14.88 -19.25 1.89
N MET A 364 15.08 -20.56 2.04
CA MET A 364 16.19 -21.11 2.85
C MET A 364 17.57 -20.70 2.29
N TYR A 365 17.75 -20.72 0.96
CA TYR A 365 19.00 -20.30 0.32
C TYR A 365 19.21 -18.79 0.39
N GLN A 366 18.15 -18.01 0.20
CA GLN A 366 18.19 -16.56 0.35
C GLN A 366 18.64 -16.17 1.76
N MET A 367 18.02 -16.75 2.78
CA MET A 367 18.39 -16.52 4.18
C MET A 367 19.82 -16.98 4.50
N TYR A 368 20.26 -18.12 3.96
CA TYR A 368 21.64 -18.58 4.10
C TYR A 368 22.65 -17.57 3.54
N ALA A 369 22.38 -17.01 2.36
CA ALA A 369 23.22 -15.99 1.74
C ALA A 369 23.29 -14.72 2.60
N TYR A 370 22.17 -14.29 3.17
CA TYR A 370 22.12 -13.13 4.05
C TYR A 370 22.90 -13.34 5.34
N VAL A 371 22.66 -14.47 6.02
CA VAL A 371 23.34 -14.84 7.26
C VAL A 371 24.85 -14.88 7.05
N THR A 372 25.31 -15.56 6.00
CA THR A 372 26.74 -15.70 5.70
C THR A 372 27.37 -14.36 5.34
N LYS A 373 26.68 -13.51 4.55
CA LYS A 373 27.21 -12.21 4.11
C LYS A 373 27.42 -11.22 5.26
N LYS A 374 26.60 -11.32 6.32
CA LYS A 374 26.60 -10.39 7.45
C LYS A 374 27.11 -10.98 8.75
N ASP A 375 27.59 -12.22 8.71
CA ASP A 375 27.94 -13.01 9.90
C ASP A 375 26.85 -12.95 10.99
N ALA A 376 25.59 -13.07 10.56
CA ALA A 376 24.45 -12.88 11.45
C ALA A 376 24.42 -13.95 12.55
N ILE A 377 24.09 -13.54 13.76
CA ILE A 377 23.97 -14.45 14.92
C ILE A 377 22.65 -15.22 14.91
N SER A 378 21.65 -14.73 14.18
CA SER A 378 20.34 -15.34 14.04
C SER A 378 19.59 -14.75 12.84
N SER A 379 18.55 -15.46 12.42
CA SER A 379 17.70 -15.04 11.30
C SER A 379 16.25 -15.47 11.49
N MET A 380 15.31 -14.81 10.81
CA MET A 380 13.89 -15.15 10.85
C MET A 380 13.22 -15.01 9.50
N LEU A 381 12.35 -15.97 9.20
CA LEU A 381 11.31 -15.82 8.19
C LEU A 381 9.98 -15.55 8.89
N LEU A 382 9.40 -14.39 8.62
CA LEU A 382 8.18 -13.90 9.25
C LEU A 382 7.00 -13.94 8.27
N TYR A 383 5.94 -14.63 8.67
CA TYR A 383 4.74 -14.86 7.85
C TYR A 383 3.51 -14.18 8.44
N PRO A 384 2.55 -13.72 7.63
CA PRO A 384 1.23 -13.35 8.12
C PRO A 384 0.36 -14.60 8.31
N ASP A 385 -0.54 -14.55 9.29
CA ASP A 385 -1.52 -15.61 9.54
C ASP A 385 -2.77 -15.02 10.23
N THR A 386 -3.88 -15.76 10.28
CA THR A 386 -5.08 -15.37 11.05
C THR A 386 -4.96 -15.75 12.52
N GLU A 387 -4.10 -16.71 12.83
CA GLU A 387 -3.78 -17.15 14.19
C GLU A 387 -2.28 -17.21 14.42
N LEU A 388 -1.86 -17.07 15.69
CA LEU A 388 -0.46 -17.29 16.04
C LEU A 388 -0.15 -18.79 15.94
N LYS A 389 0.75 -19.15 15.03
CA LYS A 389 1.19 -20.54 14.87
C LYS A 389 2.37 -20.85 15.77
N GLU A 390 2.54 -22.13 16.06
CA GLU A 390 3.72 -22.61 16.77
C GLU A 390 5.00 -22.28 15.98
N GLN A 391 5.92 -21.62 16.67
CA GLN A 391 7.21 -21.30 16.10
C GLN A 391 8.04 -22.57 15.88
N ARG A 392 8.74 -22.64 14.74
CA ARG A 392 9.76 -23.65 14.50
C ARG A 392 11.13 -23.02 14.34
N THR A 393 12.16 -23.76 14.73
CA THR A 393 13.55 -23.33 14.60
C THR A 393 14.31 -24.35 13.77
N PHE A 394 14.90 -23.88 12.68
CA PHE A 394 15.93 -24.59 11.93
C PHE A 394 17.30 -24.04 12.29
N TYR A 395 18.36 -24.75 11.92
CA TYR A 395 19.73 -24.34 12.19
C TYR A 395 20.56 -24.44 10.91
N TYR A 396 21.26 -23.35 10.57
CA TYR A 396 22.29 -23.36 9.55
C TYR A 396 23.60 -23.82 10.16
N ASN A 397 24.18 -24.88 9.61
CA ASN A 397 25.51 -25.34 9.97
C ASN A 397 26.52 -24.66 9.04
N LEU A 398 27.20 -23.64 9.54
CA LEU A 398 28.25 -22.92 8.81
C LEU A 398 29.60 -23.57 9.13
N GLU A 399 30.31 -24.00 8.09
CA GLU A 399 31.61 -24.67 8.22
C GLU A 399 32.79 -23.69 8.09
N ASN A 400 32.57 -22.48 7.56
CA ASN A 400 33.60 -21.46 7.44
C ASN A 400 33.85 -20.79 8.80
N GLU A 401 35.13 -20.75 9.21
CA GLU A 401 35.61 -20.12 10.46
C GLU A 401 35.15 -20.79 11.78
N GLY A 402 35.09 -22.12 11.78
CA GLY A 402 34.69 -22.92 12.93
C GLY A 402 33.21 -23.32 12.83
N LYS A 403 32.86 -24.50 13.34
CA LYS A 403 31.48 -25.00 13.27
C LYS A 403 30.57 -24.07 14.08
N ARG A 404 29.86 -23.19 13.38
CA ARG A 404 28.88 -22.26 13.97
C ARG A 404 27.49 -22.69 13.52
N SER A 405 26.60 -22.84 14.50
CA SER A 405 25.18 -23.08 14.26
C SER A 405 24.43 -21.76 14.38
N VAL A 406 23.78 -21.32 13.32
CA VAL A 406 22.97 -20.09 13.31
C VAL A 406 21.49 -20.45 13.27
N PRO A 407 20.68 -20.06 14.26
CA PRO A 407 19.25 -20.35 14.26
C PRO A 407 18.52 -19.54 13.17
N LEU A 408 17.60 -20.22 12.49
CA LEU A 408 16.57 -19.66 11.63
C LEU A 408 15.20 -19.89 12.27
N TYR A 409 14.57 -18.82 12.71
CA TYR A 409 13.23 -18.86 13.29
C TYR A 409 12.18 -18.75 12.18
N ILE A 410 11.24 -19.69 12.16
CA ILE A 410 10.07 -19.68 11.29
C ILE A 410 8.86 -19.37 12.17
N THR A 411 8.20 -18.26 11.90
CA THR A 411 7.15 -17.75 12.78
C THR A 411 6.10 -16.97 12.01
N SER A 412 4.91 -16.86 12.59
CA SER A 412 3.84 -16.03 12.05
C SER A 412 3.46 -14.89 12.99
N ILE A 413 2.85 -13.87 12.42
CA ILE A 413 2.16 -12.81 13.12
C ILE A 413 0.69 -12.80 12.71
N LYS A 414 -0.16 -12.62 13.72
CA LYS A 414 -1.60 -12.56 13.56
C LYS A 414 -2.02 -11.23 12.96
N LEU A 415 -2.72 -11.27 11.81
CA LEU A 415 -3.27 -10.10 11.10
C LEU A 415 -4.81 -10.04 11.16
N SER A 416 -5.45 -10.86 11.98
CA SER A 416 -6.91 -10.82 12.15
C SER A 416 -7.39 -9.68 13.09
N TYR A 417 -6.46 -8.97 13.74
CA TYR A 417 -6.75 -7.79 14.58
C TYR A 417 -7.32 -6.65 13.74
N ASP A 418 -8.17 -5.80 14.30
CA ASP A 418 -8.41 -4.45 13.77
C ASP A 418 -7.24 -3.53 14.14
N LEU A 419 -6.29 -3.38 13.22
CA LEU A 419 -5.08 -2.59 13.42
C LEU A 419 -5.34 -1.07 13.54
N THR A 420 -6.58 -0.63 13.31
CA THR A 420 -7.01 0.75 13.54
C THR A 420 -7.51 0.98 14.96
N ASN A 421 -7.97 -0.07 15.65
CA ASN A 421 -8.33 -0.01 17.06
C ASN A 421 -7.07 0.06 17.94
N GLU A 422 -7.01 1.00 18.88
CA GLU A 422 -5.81 1.21 19.72
C GLU A 422 -5.46 -0.01 20.60
N LYS A 423 -6.47 -0.70 21.14
CA LYS A 423 -6.26 -1.85 22.01
C LYS A 423 -5.70 -3.04 21.21
N GLU A 424 -6.34 -3.36 20.09
CA GLU A 424 -5.90 -4.46 19.22
C GLU A 424 -4.56 -4.14 18.53
N TRP A 425 -4.30 -2.87 18.21
CA TRP A 425 -2.98 -2.42 17.76
C TRP A 425 -1.89 -2.68 18.80
N SER A 426 -2.17 -2.40 20.08
CA SER A 426 -1.26 -2.69 21.18
C SER A 426 -1.00 -4.20 21.35
N GLU A 427 -2.05 -5.02 21.20
CA GLU A 427 -1.93 -6.48 21.20
C GLU A 427 -1.08 -6.99 20.04
N PHE A 428 -1.34 -6.52 18.81
CA PHE A 428 -0.52 -6.81 17.63
C PHE A 428 0.97 -6.47 17.87
N ARG A 429 1.25 -5.27 18.42
CA ARG A 429 2.63 -4.86 18.73
C ARG A 429 3.27 -5.75 19.80
N LYS A 430 2.51 -6.18 20.80
CA LYS A 430 2.99 -7.07 21.86
C LYS A 430 3.32 -8.46 21.28
N ASP A 431 2.48 -9.00 20.40
CA ASP A 431 2.73 -10.28 19.76
C ASP A 431 3.93 -10.24 18.83
N LEU A 432 4.03 -9.18 18.02
CA LEU A 432 5.20 -8.92 17.20
C LEU A 432 6.46 -8.83 18.08
N ARG A 433 6.42 -8.11 19.21
CA ARG A 433 7.51 -8.06 20.17
C ARG A 433 7.86 -9.45 20.70
N ASN A 434 6.89 -10.24 21.15
CA ASN A 434 7.11 -11.58 21.68
C ASN A 434 7.84 -12.48 20.66
N VAL A 435 7.40 -12.44 19.40
CA VAL A 435 8.04 -13.16 18.30
C VAL A 435 9.49 -12.68 18.10
N LEU A 436 9.70 -11.36 18.11
CA LEU A 436 11.00 -10.73 17.90
C LEU A 436 11.98 -10.89 19.07
N THR A 437 11.52 -11.00 20.32
CA THR A 437 12.40 -11.07 21.51
C THR A 437 13.40 -12.22 21.46
N LYS A 438 13.07 -13.30 20.75
CA LYS A 438 13.88 -14.51 20.63
C LYS A 438 15.09 -14.36 19.68
N PHE A 439 15.20 -13.24 18.97
CA PHE A 439 16.30 -12.95 18.04
C PHE A 439 17.67 -12.86 18.70
N PHE A 440 17.71 -12.37 19.94
CA PHE A 440 18.93 -12.16 20.70
C PHE A 440 18.76 -12.93 22.02
N PRO A 441 19.43 -14.07 22.21
CA PRO A 441 19.25 -14.93 23.39
C PRO A 441 19.49 -14.22 24.73
N ASN A 442 20.25 -13.12 24.73
CA ASN A 442 20.60 -12.32 25.91
C ASN A 442 19.65 -11.13 26.17
N LEU A 443 18.56 -11.01 25.42
CA LEU A 443 17.68 -9.84 25.43
C LEU A 443 16.63 -9.96 26.55
N ASN A 444 17.02 -9.58 27.76
CA ASN A 444 16.13 -9.61 28.92
C ASN A 444 15.20 -8.38 28.92
N LEU A 445 14.10 -8.44 28.17
CA LEU A 445 13.15 -7.33 27.98
C LEU A 445 12.20 -7.07 29.16
N LEU A 446 12.18 -7.98 30.14
CA LEU A 446 11.31 -7.90 31.33
C LEU A 446 11.67 -6.74 32.29
N GLY A 447 12.85 -6.12 32.13
CA GLY A 447 13.28 -4.97 32.94
C GLY A 447 12.83 -3.59 32.42
N PHE A 448 12.28 -3.50 31.21
CA PHE A 448 12.04 -2.22 30.54
C PHE A 448 10.57 -1.76 30.54
N THR A 449 9.65 -2.53 31.14
CA THR A 449 8.23 -2.15 31.26
C THR A 449 7.92 -1.22 32.43
N LYS A 450 8.93 -0.78 33.19
CA LYS A 450 8.80 0.23 34.25
C LYS A 450 9.69 1.43 33.92
N LEU A 451 9.30 2.25 32.95
CA LEU A 451 9.66 3.67 32.81
C LEU A 451 9.09 4.20 31.49
N ASN A 452 7.81 4.59 31.53
CA ASN A 452 7.19 5.76 30.90
C ASN A 452 5.68 5.57 30.81
#